data_AF-A0A8H4LBC7-F1
#
_entry.id   AF-A0A8H4LBC7-F1
#
_cell.length_a   1.000
_cell.length_b   1.000
_cell.length_c   1.000
_cell.angle_alpha   90.00
_cell.angle_beta   90.00
_cell.angle_gamma   90.00
#
_symmetry.space_group_name_H-M   'P 1'
#
loop_
_entity.id
_entity.type
_entity.pdbx_description
1 polymer ?
#
loop_
_entity_poly.entity_id
_entity_poly.type
_entity_poly.pdbx_seq_one_letter_code
_entity_poly.pdbx_strand_id
1 'polypeptide(L)'
;MSGWSWSPRAYPQAPPVVPPAAQGRVSVITPPGMSGAYLPPNNANVTKGIASGDKENSAAAKGASSKATAKAATTTTTSRKRKSDAAANTSKDELFPEDAEDIDDDDPRLDRHDWDTCNAVRRKIRAWIESGAQKVGEFQQTIGVSSKAYGSFMNRTGTWDGEGCDTYIKAYLFFKKREIQGLPLKANKPKKAKTAASTKAIDDALDVSGVDELPGEAAGTVPIYDTCDDIRKKIRPLLAKEGMTQAAFIRKLNEGLPPGRSVSPANLRYFMGRKGVREGNTNVTFYAAYVFFEKKRIKANKPKTEFRLDMEETWGSEGFDIKNGSNTGFFCLNNEVPYVDRFGKIQFTS
;
A
#
# COMPACT_ATOMS: atom_id res chain seq x y z
N MET A 1 -42.43 51.25 6.47
CA MET A 1 -43.30 50.12 6.90
C MET A 1 -43.92 49.48 5.67
N SER A 2 -44.23 48.18 5.75
CA SER A 2 -44.69 47.25 4.70
C SER A 2 -43.68 46.96 3.58
N GLY A 3 -43.14 45.75 3.37
CA GLY A 3 -43.52 44.42 3.85
C GLY A 3 -43.43 43.47 2.66
N TRP A 4 -42.30 42.77 2.48
CA TRP A 4 -42.15 41.78 1.41
C TRP A 4 -42.72 40.45 1.89
N SER A 5 -43.82 40.01 1.27
CA SER A 5 -44.45 38.72 1.52
C SER A 5 -43.67 37.60 0.84
N TRP A 6 -43.25 36.61 1.62
CA TRP A 6 -42.59 35.40 1.14
C TRP A 6 -43.66 34.33 0.88
N SER A 7 -43.84 33.91 -0.37
CA SER A 7 -44.66 32.74 -0.71
C SER A 7 -43.78 31.48 -0.70
N PRO A 8 -44.17 30.40 0.00
CA PRO A 8 -43.40 29.17 0.01
C PRO A 8 -43.53 28.44 -1.33
N ARG A 9 -42.40 28.22 -1.99
CA ARG A 9 -42.29 27.41 -3.20
C ARG A 9 -42.48 25.94 -2.82
N ALA A 10 -43.55 25.32 -3.34
CA ALA A 10 -43.82 23.91 -3.14
C ALA A 10 -42.66 23.06 -3.71
N TYR A 11 -42.08 22.20 -2.87
CA TYR A 11 -41.12 21.19 -3.30
C TYR A 11 -41.86 20.10 -4.10
N PRO A 12 -41.36 19.68 -5.27
CA PRO A 12 -41.94 18.56 -5.99
C PRO A 12 -41.73 17.27 -5.17
N GLN A 13 -42.82 16.52 -4.97
CA GLN A 13 -42.79 15.25 -4.25
C GLN A 13 -41.97 14.22 -5.03
N ALA A 14 -41.15 13.45 -4.29
CA ALA A 14 -40.39 12.33 -4.84
C ALA A 14 -41.34 11.23 -5.35
N PRO A 15 -41.02 10.58 -6.49
CA PRO A 15 -41.83 9.46 -6.98
C PRO A 15 -41.77 8.26 -6.03
N PRO A 16 -42.82 7.42 -5.98
CA PRO A 16 -42.88 6.27 -5.10
C PRO A 16 -41.82 5.22 -5.45
N VAL A 17 -41.15 4.70 -4.42
CA VAL A 17 -40.19 3.61 -4.51
C VAL A 17 -40.94 2.32 -4.89
N VAL A 18 -40.67 1.80 -6.08
CA VAL A 18 -41.16 0.49 -6.52
C VAL A 18 -40.22 -0.58 -5.95
N PRO A 19 -40.69 -1.58 -5.18
CA PRO A 19 -39.84 -2.67 -4.73
C PRO A 19 -39.42 -3.54 -5.94
N PRO A 20 -38.17 -4.04 -5.96
CA PRO A 20 -37.71 -4.89 -7.06
C PRO A 20 -38.52 -6.18 -7.11
N ALA A 21 -39.00 -6.50 -8.32
CA ALA A 21 -39.68 -7.75 -8.62
C ALA A 21 -38.83 -8.96 -8.20
N ALA A 22 -39.46 -9.89 -7.48
CA ALA A 22 -38.88 -11.16 -7.11
C ALA A 22 -38.48 -11.94 -8.38
N GLN A 23 -37.19 -11.97 -8.68
CA GLN A 23 -36.65 -12.91 -9.65
C GLN A 23 -36.69 -14.30 -9.03
N GLY A 24 -37.54 -15.15 -9.60
CA GLY A 24 -37.69 -16.54 -9.21
C GLY A 24 -36.35 -17.26 -9.23
N ARG A 25 -35.92 -17.73 -8.06
CA ARG A 25 -34.91 -18.78 -7.94
C ARG A 25 -35.55 -20.08 -8.43
N VAL A 26 -35.03 -20.63 -9.53
CA VAL A 26 -35.23 -22.04 -9.85
C VAL A 26 -34.36 -22.83 -8.88
N SER A 27 -34.96 -23.34 -7.81
CA SER A 27 -34.37 -24.34 -6.94
C SER A 27 -34.30 -25.66 -7.70
N VAL A 28 -33.08 -26.16 -7.93
CA VAL A 28 -32.89 -27.56 -8.29
C VAL A 28 -33.25 -28.40 -7.06
N ILE A 29 -34.28 -29.22 -7.21
CA ILE A 29 -34.72 -30.22 -6.23
C ILE A 29 -33.67 -31.34 -6.20
N THR A 30 -33.00 -31.50 -5.07
CA THR A 30 -32.21 -32.71 -4.78
C THR A 30 -33.11 -33.69 -4.00
N PRO A 31 -33.25 -34.96 -4.41
CA PRO A 31 -34.02 -35.95 -3.66
C PRO A 31 -33.29 -36.37 -2.36
N PRO A 32 -34.03 -36.79 -1.32
CA PRO A 32 -33.47 -37.01 0.01
C PRO A 32 -32.90 -38.43 0.19
N GLY A 33 -31.77 -38.52 0.88
CA GLY A 33 -31.33 -39.74 1.57
C GLY A 33 -30.04 -40.35 1.03
N MET A 34 -28.92 -40.02 1.67
CA MET A 34 -28.01 -41.02 2.23
C MET A 34 -26.94 -40.32 3.07
N SER A 35 -26.90 -40.70 4.34
CA SER A 35 -25.87 -40.39 5.33
C SER A 35 -24.49 -40.83 4.85
N GLY A 36 -23.52 -39.92 4.90
CA GLY A 36 -22.12 -40.25 4.66
C GLY A 36 -21.23 -39.02 4.83
N ALA A 37 -20.62 -38.88 6.00
CA ALA A 37 -19.60 -37.88 6.25
C ALA A 37 -18.40 -38.13 5.32
N TYR A 38 -18.03 -37.15 4.51
CA TYR A 38 -16.77 -37.15 3.78
C TYR A 38 -16.03 -35.83 4.06
N LEU A 39 -15.02 -35.93 4.91
CA LEU A 39 -13.99 -34.91 5.12
C LEU A 39 -13.00 -34.97 3.94
N PRO A 40 -12.43 -33.84 3.48
CA PRO A 40 -11.39 -33.87 2.45
C PRO A 40 -10.08 -34.45 3.02
N PRO A 41 -9.33 -35.26 2.23
CA PRO A 41 -8.12 -35.91 2.72
C PRO A 41 -6.98 -34.91 2.92
N ASN A 42 -6.53 -34.89 4.18
CA ASN A 42 -5.31 -34.27 4.66
C ASN A 42 -4.13 -35.15 4.20
N ASN A 43 -3.21 -34.61 3.41
CA ASN A 43 -2.05 -35.34 2.95
C ASN A 43 -0.92 -35.21 3.99
N ALA A 44 -0.72 -36.26 4.78
CA ALA A 44 0.42 -36.41 5.68
C ALA A 44 1.01 -37.83 5.57
N ASN A 45 2.25 -37.93 5.09
CA ASN A 45 3.34 -38.64 5.74
C ASN A 45 4.63 -38.37 4.93
N VAL A 46 5.79 -38.09 5.52
CA VAL A 46 6.58 -39.08 6.25
C VAL A 46 7.31 -38.49 7.48
N THR A 47 7.07 -39.18 8.60
CA THR A 47 7.77 -39.36 9.91
C THR A 47 9.30 -39.13 9.94
N LYS A 48 9.98 -38.72 11.03
CA LYS A 48 10.04 -39.21 12.44
C LYS A 48 10.63 -38.06 13.29
N GLY A 49 10.11 -37.69 14.48
CA GLY A 49 10.31 -38.35 15.79
C GLY A 49 11.67 -37.94 16.41
N ILE A 50 11.86 -37.44 17.64
CA ILE A 50 11.26 -37.75 18.96
C ILE A 50 11.76 -36.70 20.00
N ALA A 51 10.94 -36.48 21.05
CA ALA A 51 11.24 -36.06 22.43
C ALA A 51 11.53 -34.58 22.81
N SER A 52 10.58 -34.03 23.55
CA SER A 52 10.79 -33.11 24.68
C SER A 52 11.41 -33.85 25.87
N GLY A 53 12.29 -33.17 26.61
CA GLY A 53 12.78 -33.62 27.91
C GLY A 53 13.38 -32.45 28.66
N ASP A 54 12.71 -32.03 29.74
CA ASP A 54 13.25 -31.20 30.80
C ASP A 54 14.48 -31.87 31.44
N LYS A 55 15.51 -31.09 31.77
CA LYS A 55 16.37 -31.34 32.93
C LYS A 55 17.24 -30.13 33.28
N GLU A 56 17.05 -29.70 34.51
CA GLU A 56 17.97 -28.94 35.36
C GLU A 56 19.34 -29.64 35.49
N ASN A 57 20.42 -28.85 35.55
CA ASN A 57 21.44 -28.83 36.62
C ASN A 57 22.59 -27.90 36.16
N SER A 58 22.88 -26.81 36.86
CA SER A 58 23.73 -26.71 38.06
C SER A 58 25.23 -26.91 37.81
N ALA A 59 26.00 -25.84 38.01
CA ALA A 59 27.31 -25.79 38.70
C ALA A 59 27.84 -24.35 38.52
N ALA A 60 27.67 -23.46 39.51
CA ALA A 60 28.57 -23.26 40.66
C ALA A 60 29.98 -22.82 40.20
N ALA A 61 30.33 -21.54 40.36
CA ALA A 61 31.05 -20.99 41.54
C ALA A 61 32.48 -20.63 41.09
N LYS A 62 33.18 -19.57 41.50
CA LYS A 62 33.09 -18.57 42.58
C LYS A 62 34.12 -17.49 42.24
N GLY A 63 33.96 -16.27 42.73
CA GLY A 63 35.04 -15.28 42.72
C GLY A 63 34.61 -13.86 43.05
N ALA A 64 34.09 -13.64 44.26
CA ALA A 64 33.92 -12.31 44.82
C ALA A 64 35.18 -11.92 45.61
N SER A 65 35.71 -10.70 45.41
CA SER A 65 36.11 -9.79 46.50
C SER A 65 36.55 -8.43 45.96
N SER A 66 35.87 -7.40 46.48
CA SER A 66 36.24 -6.01 46.81
C SER A 66 37.54 -5.39 46.24
N LYS A 67 37.60 -4.10 45.87
CA LYS A 67 37.58 -2.94 46.78
C LYS A 67 37.65 -1.63 45.96
N ALA A 68 37.01 -0.59 46.50
CA ALA A 68 36.90 0.76 45.99
C ALA A 68 38.23 1.55 45.94
N THR A 69 38.36 2.51 45.01
CA THR A 69 38.63 3.93 45.31
C THR A 69 38.48 4.85 44.08
N ALA A 70 38.28 6.13 44.36
CA ALA A 70 37.78 7.18 43.48
C ALA A 70 38.83 7.91 42.61
N LYS A 71 38.28 8.69 41.67
CA LYS A 71 38.62 10.10 41.32
C LYS A 71 39.29 10.36 39.95
N ALA A 72 38.52 11.17 39.21
CA ALA A 72 38.78 12.01 38.03
C ALA A 72 40.22 12.34 37.60
N ALA A 73 40.44 12.35 36.28
CA ALA A 73 41.05 13.47 35.57
C ALA A 73 40.81 13.39 34.04
N THR A 74 40.08 14.38 33.55
CA THR A 74 40.14 15.09 32.26
C THR A 74 41.09 14.56 31.17
N THR A 75 40.53 14.29 29.98
CA THR A 75 41.27 14.54 28.73
C THR A 75 40.33 15.01 27.62
N THR A 76 40.45 16.30 27.35
CA THR A 76 40.08 17.06 26.16
C THR A 76 40.03 16.25 24.86
N THR A 77 38.85 16.22 24.20
CA THR A 77 38.78 16.01 22.75
C THR A 77 38.23 17.28 22.08
N THR A 78 39.12 17.89 21.31
CA THR A 78 38.94 19.12 20.56
C THR A 78 37.97 18.92 19.40
N SER A 79 36.86 19.65 19.48
CA SER A 79 35.83 19.78 18.46
C SER A 79 36.34 20.60 17.27
N ARG A 80 36.79 19.92 16.20
CA ARG A 80 36.94 20.54 14.88
C ARG A 80 35.61 20.50 14.14
N LYS A 81 34.88 21.60 14.29
CA LYS A 81 33.69 22.04 13.56
C LYS A 81 33.92 21.90 12.04
N ARG A 82 33.15 21.02 11.38
CA ARG A 82 32.90 21.10 9.93
C ARG A 82 31.49 21.62 9.71
N LYS A 83 31.43 22.72 8.97
CA LYS A 83 30.24 23.40 8.44
C LYS A 83 29.70 22.55 7.29
N SER A 84 28.51 21.99 7.43
CA SER A 84 27.68 21.54 6.30
C SER A 84 26.21 21.57 6.73
N ASP A 85 25.41 22.19 5.86
CA ASP A 85 23.98 22.48 5.89
C ASP A 85 23.11 21.81 6.97
N ALA A 86 22.57 22.65 7.85
CA ALA A 86 21.50 22.30 8.76
C ALA A 86 20.17 22.22 7.99
N ALA A 87 19.86 21.04 7.44
CA ALA A 87 18.47 20.64 7.34
C ALA A 87 17.97 20.51 8.79
N ALA A 88 17.05 21.38 9.20
CA ALA A 88 16.55 21.46 10.57
C ALA A 88 16.03 20.09 11.03
N ASN A 89 16.84 19.37 11.82
CA ASN A 89 16.32 18.35 12.70
C ASN A 89 15.51 19.11 13.75
N THR A 90 14.19 18.88 13.81
CA THR A 90 13.40 19.36 14.95
C THR A 90 14.05 18.78 16.21
N SER A 91 14.70 19.63 17.01
CA SER A 91 15.37 19.19 18.22
C SER A 91 14.31 18.69 19.21
N LYS A 92 14.71 17.85 20.16
CA LYS A 92 13.81 17.42 21.24
C LYS A 92 13.23 18.63 21.99
N ASP A 93 14.00 19.71 22.06
CA ASP A 93 13.64 20.98 22.71
C ASP A 93 12.55 21.74 21.93
N GLU A 94 12.51 21.65 20.59
CA GLU A 94 11.39 22.18 19.79
C GLU A 94 10.12 21.32 19.92
N LEU A 95 10.29 20.01 20.12
CA LEU A 95 9.16 19.10 20.34
C LEU A 95 8.60 19.22 21.76
N PHE A 96 9.44 19.51 22.76
CA PHE A 96 9.05 19.65 24.16
C PHE A 96 9.72 20.90 24.76
N PRO A 97 9.24 22.12 24.44
CA PRO A 97 9.78 23.32 25.04
C PRO A 97 9.56 23.32 26.55
N GLU A 98 10.60 23.65 27.32
CA GLU A 98 10.51 23.74 28.78
C GLU A 98 9.54 24.85 29.24
N ASP A 99 9.38 25.89 28.42
CA ASP A 99 8.51 27.05 28.69
C ASP A 99 7.08 26.88 28.12
N ALA A 100 6.68 25.68 27.70
CA ALA A 100 5.31 25.46 27.22
C ALA A 100 4.30 25.61 28.37
N GLU A 101 3.30 26.46 28.20
CA GLU A 101 2.21 26.65 29.18
C GLU A 101 1.51 25.32 29.45
N ASP A 102 1.50 24.85 30.70
CA ASP A 102 0.82 23.61 31.06
C ASP A 102 -0.70 23.83 30.99
N ILE A 103 -1.33 23.26 29.97
CA ILE A 103 -2.78 23.31 29.79
C ILE A 103 -3.38 22.22 30.69
N ASP A 104 -4.24 22.63 31.61
CA ASP A 104 -4.97 21.72 32.50
C ASP A 104 -5.83 20.73 31.69
N ASP A 105 -5.99 19.51 32.18
CA ASP A 105 -6.85 18.49 31.57
C ASP A 105 -8.33 18.92 31.54
N ASP A 106 -8.73 19.82 32.44
CA ASP A 106 -10.08 20.39 32.53
C ASP A 106 -10.27 21.70 31.73
N ASP A 107 -9.31 22.10 30.88
CA ASP A 107 -9.43 23.29 30.03
C ASP A 107 -10.67 23.18 29.10
N PRO A 108 -11.58 24.18 29.09
CA PRO A 108 -12.77 24.17 28.22
C PRO A 108 -12.48 23.94 26.73
N ARG A 109 -11.27 24.22 26.24
CA ARG A 109 -10.84 23.97 24.86
C ARG A 109 -10.57 22.50 24.55
N LEU A 110 -10.52 21.65 25.58
CA LEU A 110 -10.37 20.19 25.47
C LEU A 110 -11.74 19.46 25.44
N ASP A 111 -12.85 20.20 25.36
CA ASP A 111 -14.21 19.67 25.41
C ASP A 111 -14.46 18.50 24.44
N ARG A 112 -15.30 17.58 24.90
CA ARG A 112 -15.62 16.30 24.27
C ARG A 112 -16.37 16.42 22.96
N HIS A 113 -17.04 17.55 22.73
CA HIS A 113 -17.82 17.77 21.51
C HIS A 113 -16.96 17.78 20.24
N ASP A 114 -15.70 18.23 20.34
CA ASP A 114 -14.78 18.39 19.20
C ASP A 114 -13.76 17.26 19.06
N TRP A 115 -14.06 16.09 19.62
CA TRP A 115 -13.12 14.96 19.61
C TRP A 115 -12.96 14.36 18.22
N ASP A 116 -11.70 14.15 17.84
CA ASP A 116 -11.34 13.40 16.66
C ASP A 116 -11.81 11.95 16.76
N THR A 117 -12.24 11.36 15.64
CA THR A 117 -12.54 9.92 15.60
C THR A 117 -11.35 9.06 16.06
N CYS A 118 -11.61 7.86 16.59
CA CYS A 118 -10.56 6.91 16.95
C CYS A 118 -9.59 6.62 15.79
N ASN A 119 -10.10 6.54 14.56
CA ASN A 119 -9.25 6.36 13.38
C ASN A 119 -8.35 7.58 13.10
N ALA A 120 -8.84 8.80 13.31
CA ALA A 120 -8.04 10.02 13.17
C ALA A 120 -6.93 10.07 14.22
N VAL A 121 -7.24 9.79 15.49
CA VAL A 121 -6.22 9.71 16.56
C VAL A 121 -5.18 8.62 16.25
N ARG A 122 -5.58 7.42 15.81
CA ARG A 122 -4.64 6.37 15.37
C ARG A 122 -3.72 6.86 14.24
N ARG A 123 -4.22 7.67 13.31
CA ARG A 123 -3.40 8.26 12.23
C ARG A 123 -2.43 9.31 12.77
N LYS A 124 -2.86 10.18 13.70
CA LYS A 124 -1.98 11.14 14.38
C LYS A 124 -0.84 10.44 15.12
N ILE A 125 -1.14 9.36 15.86
CA ILE A 125 -0.12 8.51 16.53
C ILE A 125 0.88 7.95 15.51
N ARG A 126 0.40 7.32 14.42
CA ARG A 126 1.30 6.76 13.39
C ARG A 126 2.19 7.83 12.78
N ALA A 127 1.64 9.00 12.45
CA ALA A 127 2.40 10.11 11.90
C ALA A 127 3.45 10.63 12.88
N TRP A 128 3.11 10.76 14.17
CA TRP A 128 4.03 11.15 15.24
C TRP A 128 5.24 10.21 15.33
N ILE A 129 4.98 8.91 15.40
CA ILE A 129 6.03 7.88 15.49
C ILE A 129 6.85 7.77 14.20
N GLU A 130 6.20 7.79 13.02
CA GLU A 130 6.87 7.71 11.72
C GLU A 130 7.76 8.92 11.47
N SER A 131 7.30 10.12 11.86
CA SER A 131 8.10 11.34 11.85
C SER A 131 9.33 11.23 12.75
N GLY A 132 9.36 10.27 13.68
CA GLY A 132 10.45 10.06 14.63
C GLY A 132 10.49 11.09 15.75
N ALA A 133 9.36 11.75 16.03
CA ALA A 133 9.24 12.65 17.17
C ALA A 133 9.48 11.90 18.49
N GLN A 134 8.97 10.67 18.61
CA GLN A 134 9.26 9.74 19.70
C GLN A 134 9.21 8.29 19.22
N LYS A 135 9.81 7.37 19.97
CA LYS A 135 9.57 5.92 19.81
C LYS A 135 8.25 5.52 20.46
N VAL A 136 7.72 4.35 20.07
CA VAL A 136 6.44 3.83 20.62
C VAL A 136 6.47 3.75 22.15
N GLY A 137 7.54 3.20 22.75
CA GLY A 137 7.66 3.10 24.21
C GLY A 137 7.78 4.45 24.91
N GLU A 138 8.46 5.43 24.30
CA GLU A 138 8.57 6.78 24.82
C GLU A 138 7.22 7.50 24.78
N PHE A 139 6.49 7.39 23.66
CA PHE A 139 5.16 7.97 23.54
C PHE A 139 4.17 7.35 24.53
N GLN A 140 4.22 6.01 24.73
CA GLN A 140 3.42 5.32 25.75
C GLN A 140 3.64 5.90 27.16
N GLN A 141 4.90 6.21 27.50
CA GLN A 141 5.24 6.84 28.77
C GLN A 141 4.74 8.29 28.83
N THR A 142 4.92 9.07 27.76
CA THR A 142 4.48 10.47 27.68
C THR A 142 2.97 10.62 27.91
N ILE A 143 2.16 9.74 27.32
CA ILE A 143 0.70 9.78 27.53
C ILE A 143 0.26 8.90 28.71
N GLY A 144 1.18 8.30 29.47
CA GLY A 144 0.86 7.50 30.66
C GLY A 144 -0.05 6.28 30.39
N VAL A 145 0.23 5.50 29.34
CA VAL A 145 -0.53 4.27 29.02
C VAL A 145 0.37 3.03 28.99
N SER A 146 -0.20 1.88 29.34
CA SER A 146 0.52 0.60 29.23
C SER A 146 0.68 0.16 27.77
N SER A 147 1.72 -0.62 27.49
CA SER A 147 1.94 -1.22 26.16
C SER A 147 0.76 -2.07 25.70
N LYS A 148 0.09 -2.77 26.62
CA LYS A 148 -1.12 -3.56 26.34
C LYS A 148 -2.30 -2.68 25.91
N ALA A 149 -2.55 -1.58 26.61
CA ALA A 149 -3.61 -0.63 26.26
C ALA A 149 -3.33 0.00 24.89
N TYR A 150 -2.09 0.44 24.67
CA TYR A 150 -1.65 0.99 23.39
C TYR A 150 -1.86 0.01 22.24
N GLY A 151 -1.40 -1.24 22.40
CA GLY A 151 -1.59 -2.27 21.38
C GLY A 151 -3.06 -2.59 21.11
N SER A 152 -3.88 -2.67 22.16
CA SER A 152 -5.33 -2.91 22.03
C SER A 152 -6.03 -1.81 21.22
N PHE A 153 -5.65 -0.55 21.41
CA PHE A 153 -6.20 0.56 20.63
C PHE A 153 -5.66 0.58 19.19
N MET A 154 -4.34 0.50 19.01
CA MET A 154 -3.70 0.65 17.69
C MET A 154 -4.02 -0.46 16.70
N ASN A 155 -4.39 -1.64 17.19
CA ASN A 155 -4.74 -2.81 16.38
C ASN A 155 -6.22 -2.81 15.92
N ARG A 156 -7.06 -1.91 16.45
CA ARG A 156 -8.44 -1.74 15.99
C ARG A 156 -8.51 -1.02 14.65
N THR A 157 -9.64 -1.14 13.95
CA THR A 157 -9.81 -0.63 12.57
C THR A 157 -10.99 0.31 12.38
N GLY A 158 -12.07 0.17 13.14
CA GLY A 158 -13.29 0.98 12.98
C GLY A 158 -13.12 2.47 13.28
N THR A 159 -14.01 3.31 12.71
CA THR A 159 -13.96 4.78 12.84
C THR A 159 -13.95 5.24 14.30
N TRP A 160 -14.83 4.66 15.11
CA TRP A 160 -14.97 4.93 16.56
C TRP A 160 -14.59 3.71 17.42
N ASP A 161 -14.00 2.68 16.80
CA ASP A 161 -13.62 1.47 17.51
C ASP A 161 -12.41 1.75 18.43
N GLY A 162 -12.67 1.73 19.74
CA GLY A 162 -11.71 2.08 20.77
C GLY A 162 -11.99 3.40 21.50
N GLU A 163 -13.18 4.00 21.34
CA GLU A 163 -13.53 5.27 21.99
C GLU A 163 -13.52 5.22 23.53
N GLY A 164 -13.71 4.04 24.10
CA GLY A 164 -13.58 3.79 25.55
C GLY A 164 -12.17 3.40 25.98
N CYS A 165 -11.19 3.36 25.07
CA CYS A 165 -9.81 3.01 25.43
C CYS A 165 -9.08 4.21 26.04
N ASP A 166 -8.35 3.97 27.13
CA ASP A 166 -7.52 4.98 27.78
C ASP A 166 -6.50 5.62 26.82
N THR A 167 -5.93 4.82 25.90
CA THR A 167 -5.03 5.32 24.85
C THR A 167 -5.68 6.31 23.90
N TYR A 168 -6.96 6.14 23.58
CA TYR A 168 -7.66 7.08 22.72
C TYR A 168 -7.79 8.46 23.41
N ILE A 169 -8.31 8.45 24.64
CA ILE A 169 -8.55 9.65 25.43
C ILE A 169 -7.24 10.42 25.64
N LYS A 170 -6.22 9.75 26.18
CA LYS A 170 -4.95 10.40 26.52
C LYS A 170 -4.16 10.84 25.28
N ALA A 171 -4.20 10.09 24.19
CA ALA A 171 -3.56 10.51 22.95
C ALA A 171 -4.28 11.69 22.29
N TYR A 172 -5.62 11.73 22.34
CA TYR A 172 -6.38 12.88 21.87
C TYR A 172 -5.99 14.15 22.65
N LEU A 173 -6.03 14.09 23.98
CA LEU A 173 -5.64 15.21 24.84
C LEU A 173 -4.22 15.68 24.54
N PHE A 174 -3.27 14.75 24.41
CA PHE A 174 -1.89 15.07 24.05
C PHE A 174 -1.80 15.87 22.73
N PHE A 175 -2.45 15.43 21.65
CA PHE A 175 -2.38 16.15 20.38
C PHE A 175 -3.17 17.45 20.41
N LYS A 176 -4.32 17.51 21.09
CA LYS A 176 -5.14 18.71 21.20
C LYS A 176 -4.42 19.81 22.01
N LYS A 177 -3.78 19.47 23.13
CA LYS A 177 -2.95 20.40 23.90
C LYS A 177 -1.84 21.00 23.03
N ARG A 178 -1.14 20.16 22.25
CA ARG A 178 -0.11 20.63 21.31
C ARG A 178 -0.67 21.54 20.21
N GLU A 179 -1.86 21.24 19.69
CA GLU A 179 -2.53 22.11 18.71
C GLU A 179 -2.85 23.48 19.32
N ILE A 180 -3.37 23.53 20.54
CA ILE A 180 -3.68 24.78 21.25
C ILE A 180 -2.39 25.57 21.54
N GLN A 181 -1.31 24.90 21.91
CA GLN A 181 0.01 25.50 22.15
C GLN A 181 0.77 25.88 20.86
N GLY A 182 0.22 25.57 19.67
CA GLY A 182 0.90 25.80 18.40
C GLY A 182 2.16 24.94 18.19
N LEU A 183 2.30 23.85 18.95
CA LEU A 183 3.44 22.95 18.87
C LEU A 183 3.35 22.01 17.66
N PRO A 184 4.50 21.58 17.12
CA PRO A 184 4.52 20.67 15.99
C PRO A 184 3.90 19.30 16.35
N LEU A 185 3.04 18.78 15.46
CA LEU A 185 2.43 17.43 15.53
C LEU A 185 3.24 16.35 14.81
N LYS A 186 4.41 16.69 14.29
CA LYS A 186 5.35 15.79 13.63
C LYS A 186 6.74 16.39 13.71
N ALA A 187 7.77 15.56 13.83
CA ALA A 187 9.13 16.02 13.65
C ALA A 187 9.43 16.27 12.16
N ASN A 188 10.16 17.33 11.85
CA ASN A 188 10.72 17.50 10.51
C ASN A 188 11.95 16.60 10.40
N LYS A 189 11.74 15.38 9.87
CA LYS A 189 12.86 14.56 9.42
C LYS A 189 13.40 15.11 8.11
N PRO A 190 14.73 15.22 7.93
CA PRO A 190 15.28 15.37 6.59
C PRO A 190 14.82 14.16 5.77
N LYS A 191 14.12 14.42 4.65
CA LYS A 191 13.93 13.39 3.62
C LYS A 191 15.33 12.83 3.32
N LYS A 192 15.52 11.51 3.42
CA LYS A 192 16.77 10.86 2.97
C LYS A 192 17.13 11.46 1.62
N ALA A 193 18.23 12.21 1.59
CA ALA A 193 18.69 12.85 0.38
C ALA A 193 18.97 11.73 -0.63
N LYS A 194 18.27 11.75 -1.77
CA LYS A 194 18.64 10.89 -2.89
C LYS A 194 20.04 11.31 -3.30
N THR A 195 21.00 10.40 -3.26
CA THR A 195 22.33 10.66 -3.83
C THR A 195 22.17 10.93 -5.32
N ALA A 196 22.96 11.85 -5.88
CA ALA A 196 22.91 12.18 -7.30
C ALA A 196 23.07 10.94 -8.21
N ALA A 197 23.86 9.96 -7.76
CA ALA A 197 24.02 8.66 -8.42
C ALA A 197 22.71 7.85 -8.50
N SER A 198 21.90 7.84 -7.44
CA SER A 198 20.60 7.16 -7.44
C SER A 198 19.61 7.81 -8.41
N THR A 199 19.67 9.14 -8.57
CA THR A 199 18.78 9.87 -9.50
C THR A 199 19.14 9.56 -10.95
N LYS A 200 20.43 9.60 -11.32
CA LYS A 200 20.89 9.20 -12.67
C LYS A 200 20.50 7.75 -13.01
N ALA A 201 20.71 6.82 -12.08
CA ALA A 201 20.35 5.41 -12.30
C ALA A 201 18.83 5.19 -12.49
N ILE A 202 17.99 6.04 -11.90
CA ILE A 202 16.54 6.03 -12.11
C ILE A 202 16.20 6.58 -13.49
N ASP A 203 16.80 7.71 -13.86
CA ASP A 203 16.58 8.35 -15.16
C ASP A 203 17.00 7.40 -16.29
N ASP A 204 18.18 6.79 -16.20
CA ASP A 204 18.65 5.76 -17.14
C ASP A 204 17.72 4.53 -17.19
N ALA A 205 17.14 4.15 -16.05
CA ALA A 205 16.20 3.03 -16.00
C ALA A 205 14.85 3.34 -16.67
N LEU A 206 14.47 4.61 -16.75
CA LEU A 206 13.24 5.10 -17.36
C LEU A 206 13.44 5.66 -18.76
N ASP A 207 14.68 5.76 -19.20
CA ASP A 207 15.04 6.41 -20.44
C ASP A 207 14.71 5.52 -21.64
N VAL A 208 13.65 5.92 -22.35
CA VAL A 208 13.25 5.37 -23.66
C VAL A 208 13.41 6.40 -24.79
N SER A 209 14.09 7.53 -24.52
CA SER A 209 14.37 8.54 -25.54
C SER A 209 15.30 7.98 -26.63
N GLY A 210 15.13 8.46 -27.87
CA GLY A 210 15.92 8.02 -29.02
C GLY A 210 15.44 6.72 -29.67
N VAL A 211 14.26 6.23 -29.31
CA VAL A 211 13.57 5.16 -30.04
C VAL A 211 12.40 5.78 -30.78
N ASP A 212 12.31 5.49 -32.08
CA ASP A 212 11.20 5.93 -32.92
C ASP A 212 9.86 5.39 -32.39
N GLU A 213 8.78 6.07 -32.77
CA GLU A 213 7.43 5.62 -32.41
C GLU A 213 7.17 4.21 -32.96
N LEU A 214 6.57 3.37 -32.12
CA LEU A 214 6.19 2.03 -32.56
C LEU A 214 5.05 2.12 -33.57
N PRO A 215 4.98 1.21 -34.56
CA PRO A 215 3.85 1.16 -35.48
C PRO A 215 2.51 1.05 -34.71
N GLY A 216 1.62 2.03 -34.91
CA GLY A 216 0.32 2.11 -34.22
C GLY A 216 0.34 2.82 -32.87
N GLU A 217 1.47 3.37 -32.41
CA GLU A 217 1.57 4.06 -31.11
C GLU A 217 0.69 5.30 -31.03
N ALA A 218 0.73 6.16 -32.06
CA ALA A 218 -0.09 7.36 -32.14
C ALA A 218 -1.60 7.07 -32.08
N ALA A 219 -2.03 5.91 -32.59
CA ALA A 219 -3.43 5.47 -32.57
C ALA A 219 -3.77 4.65 -31.30
N GLY A 220 -2.78 4.27 -30.49
CA GLY A 220 -3.01 3.39 -29.34
C GLY A 220 -3.31 1.93 -29.73
N THR A 221 -2.84 1.48 -30.90
CA THR A 221 -3.14 0.17 -31.50
C THR A 221 -1.91 -0.72 -31.65
N VAL A 222 -0.83 -0.45 -30.92
CA VAL A 222 0.37 -1.30 -30.92
C VAL A 222 0.00 -2.73 -30.48
N PRO A 223 0.25 -3.76 -31.29
CA PRO A 223 0.00 -5.15 -30.91
C PRO A 223 0.89 -5.58 -29.74
N ILE A 224 0.27 -6.15 -28.71
CA ILE A 224 0.96 -6.59 -27.49
C ILE A 224 1.28 -8.08 -27.60
N TYR A 225 2.47 -8.51 -27.20
CA TYR A 225 2.79 -9.94 -27.14
C TYR A 225 3.58 -10.31 -25.88
N ASP A 226 3.20 -9.69 -24.77
CA ASP A 226 3.49 -10.17 -23.44
C ASP A 226 2.16 -10.53 -22.77
N THR A 227 2.18 -11.45 -21.80
CA THR A 227 1.01 -11.66 -20.95
C THR A 227 0.94 -10.59 -19.84
N CYS A 228 -0.20 -10.50 -19.16
CA CYS A 228 -0.34 -9.64 -17.98
C CYS A 228 0.65 -10.05 -16.86
N ASP A 229 0.92 -11.36 -16.70
CA ASP A 229 1.91 -11.85 -15.73
C ASP A 229 3.32 -11.38 -16.10
N ASP A 230 3.71 -11.42 -17.38
CA ASP A 230 5.04 -11.03 -17.82
C ASP A 230 5.28 -9.53 -17.67
N ILE A 231 4.30 -8.70 -18.00
CA ILE A 231 4.39 -7.25 -17.73
C ILE A 231 4.53 -6.99 -16.22
N ARG A 232 3.75 -7.69 -15.37
CA ARG A 232 3.91 -7.57 -13.91
C ARG A 232 5.32 -8.01 -13.45
N LYS A 233 5.88 -9.08 -14.02
CA LYS A 233 7.26 -9.51 -13.75
C LYS A 233 8.29 -8.47 -14.17
N LYS A 234 8.06 -7.71 -15.24
CA LYS A 234 8.93 -6.60 -15.68
C LYS A 234 8.81 -5.35 -14.80
N ILE A 235 7.61 -5.03 -14.31
CA ILE A 235 7.37 -3.84 -13.46
C ILE A 235 7.93 -4.00 -12.04
N ARG A 236 7.74 -5.17 -11.40
CA ARG A 236 8.17 -5.42 -10.01
C ARG A 236 9.64 -5.05 -9.74
N PRO A 237 10.64 -5.54 -10.50
CA PRO A 237 12.03 -5.21 -10.24
C PRO A 237 12.34 -3.73 -10.50
N LEU A 238 11.63 -3.08 -11.42
CA LEU A 238 11.81 -1.65 -11.69
C LEU A 238 11.35 -0.82 -10.47
N LEU A 239 10.18 -1.13 -9.91
CA LEU A 239 9.66 -0.45 -8.72
C LEU A 239 10.44 -0.79 -7.43
N ALA A 240 11.15 -1.92 -7.40
CA ALA A 240 11.99 -2.33 -6.28
C ALA A 240 13.34 -1.59 -6.23
N LYS A 241 13.75 -0.89 -7.31
CA LYS A 241 14.99 -0.11 -7.33
C LYS A 241 14.93 1.04 -6.33
N GLU A 242 16.02 1.24 -5.60
CA GLU A 242 16.11 2.32 -4.61
C GLU A 242 15.86 3.68 -5.26
N GLY A 243 14.99 4.49 -4.63
CA GLY A 243 14.64 5.82 -5.09
C GLY A 243 13.61 5.87 -6.24
N MET A 244 13.26 4.74 -6.84
CA MET A 244 12.19 4.67 -7.84
C MET A 244 10.83 4.89 -7.16
N THR A 245 9.96 5.70 -7.78
CA THR A 245 8.62 5.95 -7.26
C THR A 245 7.57 5.56 -8.28
N GLN A 246 6.43 5.02 -7.83
CA GLN A 246 5.31 4.71 -8.73
C GLN A 246 4.90 5.93 -9.56
N ALA A 247 4.90 7.13 -8.97
CA ALA A 247 4.58 8.37 -9.67
C ALA A 247 5.60 8.74 -10.77
N ALA A 248 6.89 8.48 -10.57
CA ALA A 248 7.89 8.67 -11.63
C ALA A 248 7.66 7.69 -12.79
N PHE A 249 7.35 6.43 -12.48
CA PHE A 249 7.04 5.44 -13.51
C PHE A 249 5.79 5.80 -14.31
N ILE A 250 4.70 6.17 -13.62
CA ILE A 250 3.42 6.55 -14.24
C ILE A 250 3.59 7.75 -15.17
N ARG A 251 4.36 8.76 -14.77
CA ARG A 251 4.66 9.91 -15.64
C ARG A 251 5.30 9.48 -16.94
N LYS A 252 6.28 8.57 -16.88
CA LYS A 252 6.94 8.00 -18.06
C LYS A 252 6.02 7.15 -18.92
N LEU A 253 5.13 6.36 -18.32
CA LEU A 253 4.12 5.61 -19.08
C LEU A 253 3.17 6.52 -19.86
N ASN A 254 2.82 7.67 -19.30
CA ASN A 254 1.90 8.61 -19.94
C ASN A 254 2.52 9.39 -21.11
N GLU A 255 3.86 9.43 -21.23
CA GLU A 255 4.55 10.06 -22.38
C GLU A 255 4.32 9.26 -23.68
N GLY A 256 4.14 7.93 -23.59
CA GLY A 256 3.93 7.04 -24.75
C GLY A 256 2.46 6.67 -25.00
N LEU A 257 1.51 7.44 -24.45
CA LEU A 257 0.08 7.21 -24.65
C LEU A 257 -0.53 8.25 -25.58
N PRO A 258 -1.52 7.86 -26.41
CA PRO A 258 -2.25 8.80 -27.24
C PRO A 258 -3.07 9.77 -26.38
N PRO A 259 -3.42 10.95 -26.93
CA PRO A 259 -4.21 11.95 -26.22
C PRO A 259 -5.55 11.37 -25.74
N GLY A 260 -5.96 11.73 -24.52
CA GLY A 260 -7.19 11.23 -23.91
C GLY A 260 -7.07 9.91 -23.14
N ARG A 261 -5.92 9.23 -23.18
CA ARG A 261 -5.62 8.07 -22.32
C ARG A 261 -4.55 8.42 -21.29
N SER A 262 -4.75 7.99 -20.05
CA SER A 262 -3.72 8.11 -19.02
C SER A 262 -3.77 6.96 -18.01
N VAL A 263 -2.59 6.56 -17.57
CA VAL A 263 -2.39 5.68 -16.42
C VAL A 263 -2.53 6.52 -15.15
N SER A 264 -3.51 6.17 -14.33
CA SER A 264 -3.63 6.71 -12.97
C SER A 264 -2.90 5.80 -11.96
N PRO A 265 -2.57 6.31 -10.75
CA PRO A 265 -2.06 5.47 -9.66
C PRO A 265 -3.02 4.33 -9.26
N ALA A 266 -4.33 4.54 -9.43
CA ALA A 266 -5.32 3.49 -9.19
C ALA A 266 -5.25 2.38 -10.24
N ASN A 267 -5.04 2.72 -11.51
CA ASN A 267 -4.89 1.75 -12.61
C ASN A 267 -3.67 0.85 -12.38
N LEU A 268 -2.52 1.45 -12.04
CA LEU A 268 -1.30 0.69 -11.75
C LEU A 268 -1.48 -0.21 -10.52
N ARG A 269 -2.08 0.30 -9.43
CA ARG A 269 -2.34 -0.50 -8.23
C ARG A 269 -3.27 -1.68 -8.52
N TYR A 270 -4.35 -1.43 -9.26
CA TYR A 270 -5.29 -2.48 -9.68
C TYR A 270 -4.57 -3.55 -10.49
N PHE A 271 -3.85 -3.15 -11.55
CA PHE A 271 -3.14 -4.08 -12.43
C PHE A 271 -2.14 -4.94 -11.64
N MET A 272 -1.30 -4.31 -10.81
CA MET A 272 -0.28 -5.01 -10.01
C MET A 272 -0.86 -5.95 -8.94
N GLY A 273 -2.10 -5.71 -8.50
CA GLY A 273 -2.81 -6.54 -7.52
C GLY A 273 -3.45 -7.80 -8.12
N ARG A 274 -3.56 -7.91 -9.44
CA ARG A 274 -4.13 -9.09 -10.12
C ARG A 274 -3.12 -10.23 -10.28
N LYS A 275 -3.64 -11.43 -10.54
CA LYS A 275 -2.88 -12.67 -10.76
C LYS A 275 -3.51 -13.44 -11.91
N GLY A 276 -2.70 -13.98 -12.82
CA GLY A 276 -3.17 -14.73 -13.99
C GLY A 276 -2.75 -14.09 -15.32
N VAL A 277 -2.57 -14.92 -16.34
CA VAL A 277 -1.96 -14.53 -17.62
C VAL A 277 -2.74 -13.44 -18.36
N ARG A 278 -4.06 -13.40 -18.17
CA ARG A 278 -4.98 -12.45 -18.81
C ARG A 278 -5.55 -11.39 -17.86
N GLU A 279 -5.26 -11.53 -16.58
CA GLU A 279 -5.91 -10.76 -15.53
C GLU A 279 -5.39 -9.31 -15.48
N GLY A 280 -6.24 -8.38 -15.93
CA GLY A 280 -5.90 -6.97 -16.10
C GLY A 280 -5.63 -6.54 -17.56
N ASN A 281 -5.92 -7.39 -18.55
CA ASN A 281 -5.66 -7.14 -19.97
C ASN A 281 -6.36 -5.90 -20.55
N THR A 282 -7.54 -5.53 -20.04
CA THR A 282 -8.27 -4.33 -20.47
C THR A 282 -7.78 -3.04 -19.80
N ASN A 283 -6.86 -3.13 -18.85
CA ASN A 283 -6.37 -1.97 -18.12
C ASN A 283 -5.33 -1.20 -18.96
N VAL A 284 -5.47 0.12 -19.05
CA VAL A 284 -4.53 1.00 -19.77
C VAL A 284 -3.06 0.85 -19.33
N THR A 285 -2.81 0.48 -18.06
CA THR A 285 -1.47 0.20 -17.56
C THR A 285 -0.80 -0.94 -18.33
N PHE A 286 -1.54 -1.97 -18.73
CA PHE A 286 -1.00 -3.11 -19.45
C PHE A 286 -0.43 -2.68 -20.81
N TYR A 287 -1.22 -1.96 -21.60
CA TYR A 287 -0.79 -1.39 -22.87
C TYR A 287 0.38 -0.43 -22.72
N ALA A 288 0.27 0.56 -21.82
CA ALA A 288 1.32 1.57 -21.65
C ALA A 288 2.66 0.95 -21.21
N ALA A 289 2.61 -0.01 -20.29
CA ALA A 289 3.81 -0.69 -19.82
C ALA A 289 4.43 -1.57 -20.91
N TYR A 290 3.62 -2.24 -21.73
CA TYR A 290 4.13 -3.00 -22.87
C TYR A 290 4.89 -2.09 -23.85
N VAL A 291 4.28 -0.98 -24.29
CA VAL A 291 4.94 0.01 -25.17
C VAL A 291 6.26 0.49 -24.57
N PHE A 292 6.27 0.82 -23.29
CA PHE A 292 7.49 1.24 -22.58
C PHE A 292 8.60 0.17 -22.60
N PHE A 293 8.28 -1.09 -22.28
CA PHE A 293 9.29 -2.15 -22.25
C PHE A 293 9.75 -2.57 -23.65
N GLU A 294 8.88 -2.46 -24.66
CA GLU A 294 9.23 -2.71 -26.06
C GLU A 294 10.22 -1.66 -26.56
N LYS A 295 9.95 -0.37 -26.33
CA LYS A 295 10.91 0.72 -26.61
C LYS A 295 12.23 0.49 -25.90
N LYS A 296 12.17 0.13 -24.62
CA LYS A 296 13.38 -0.19 -23.83
C LYS A 296 14.18 -1.36 -24.41
N ARG A 297 13.52 -2.38 -24.97
CA ARG A 297 14.17 -3.51 -25.65
C ARG A 297 14.90 -3.03 -26.91
N ILE A 298 14.22 -2.23 -27.74
CA ILE A 298 14.77 -1.69 -28.99
C ILE A 298 15.99 -0.82 -28.70
N LYS A 299 15.90 0.10 -27.73
CA LYS A 299 17.02 0.93 -27.29
C LYS A 299 18.24 0.13 -26.86
N ALA A 300 18.00 -0.97 -26.13
CA ALA A 300 19.06 -1.85 -25.66
C ALA A 300 19.56 -2.84 -26.73
N ASN A 301 19.06 -2.78 -27.98
CA ASN A 301 19.34 -3.71 -29.06
C ASN A 301 19.21 -5.19 -28.65
N LYS A 302 18.25 -5.48 -27.77
CA LYS A 302 18.03 -6.85 -27.28
C LYS A 302 17.20 -7.64 -28.29
N PRO A 303 17.58 -8.89 -28.61
CA PRO A 303 16.76 -9.75 -29.45
C PRO A 303 15.40 -10.02 -28.79
N LYS A 304 14.42 -10.43 -29.61
CA LYS A 304 13.15 -10.95 -29.09
C LYS A 304 13.42 -12.24 -28.31
N THR A 305 12.73 -12.42 -27.19
CA THR A 305 12.79 -13.67 -26.41
C THR A 305 12.03 -14.79 -27.13
N GLU A 306 12.35 -16.06 -26.88
CA GLU A 306 11.60 -17.20 -27.46
C GLU A 306 10.10 -17.09 -27.16
N PHE A 307 9.73 -16.79 -25.92
CA PHE A 307 8.34 -16.57 -25.54
C PHE A 307 7.63 -15.48 -26.36
N ARG A 308 8.38 -14.48 -26.82
CA ARG A 308 7.84 -13.40 -27.66
C ARG A 308 7.55 -13.91 -29.07
N LEU A 309 8.39 -14.78 -29.60
CA LEU A 309 8.17 -15.41 -30.91
C LEU A 309 6.96 -16.35 -30.86
N ASP A 310 6.85 -17.18 -29.82
CA ASP A 310 5.68 -18.05 -29.61
C ASP A 310 4.36 -17.24 -29.52
N MET A 311 4.40 -16.09 -28.85
CA MET A 311 3.24 -15.21 -28.73
C MET A 311 2.88 -14.57 -30.07
N GLU A 312 3.87 -14.17 -30.87
CA GLU A 312 3.66 -13.66 -32.24
C GLU A 312 3.06 -14.72 -33.16
N GLU A 313 3.51 -15.98 -33.03
CA GLU A 313 2.93 -17.12 -33.75
C GLU A 313 1.48 -17.40 -33.31
N THR A 314 1.21 -17.39 -32.00
CA THR A 314 -0.10 -17.76 -31.44
C THR A 314 -1.19 -16.69 -31.67
N TRP A 315 -0.82 -15.41 -31.58
CA TRP A 315 -1.73 -14.26 -31.68
C TRP A 315 -1.69 -13.55 -33.05
N GLY A 316 -0.71 -13.85 -33.90
CA GLY A 316 -0.61 -13.27 -35.25
C GLY A 316 -0.41 -11.76 -35.25
N SER A 317 -0.98 -11.06 -36.23
CA SER A 317 -0.81 -9.60 -36.36
C SER A 317 -1.66 -8.77 -35.37
N GLU A 318 -2.71 -9.36 -34.79
CA GLU A 318 -3.61 -8.65 -33.87
C GLU A 318 -2.98 -8.45 -32.48
N GLY A 319 -2.16 -9.41 -32.06
CA GLY A 319 -1.57 -9.42 -30.72
C GLY A 319 -2.57 -9.82 -29.63
N PHE A 320 -2.10 -9.79 -28.39
CA PHE A 320 -2.83 -10.20 -27.20
C PHE A 320 -4.12 -9.39 -27.01
N ASP A 321 -5.20 -10.09 -26.67
CA ASP A 321 -6.51 -9.48 -26.49
C ASP A 321 -6.54 -8.51 -25.30
N ILE A 322 -6.77 -7.23 -25.61
CA ILE A 322 -6.93 -6.12 -24.66
C ILE A 322 -8.37 -5.60 -24.56
N LYS A 323 -9.31 -6.18 -25.30
CA LYS A 323 -10.71 -5.73 -25.36
C LYS A 323 -11.60 -6.55 -24.44
N ASN A 324 -11.41 -7.85 -24.42
CA ASN A 324 -12.29 -8.76 -23.69
C ASN A 324 -11.72 -9.10 -22.31
N GLY A 325 -12.29 -8.49 -21.26
CA GLY A 325 -11.89 -8.72 -19.87
C GLY A 325 -12.41 -10.05 -19.29
N SER A 326 -12.12 -10.28 -18.01
CA SER A 326 -12.54 -11.48 -17.27
C SER A 326 -14.07 -11.62 -17.12
N ASN A 327 -14.82 -10.55 -17.36
CA ASN A 327 -16.28 -10.51 -17.34
C ASN A 327 -16.93 -10.83 -18.70
N THR A 328 -16.13 -11.15 -19.72
CA THR A 328 -16.63 -11.52 -21.05
C THR A 328 -17.19 -12.94 -21.01
N GLY A 329 -18.42 -13.12 -21.48
CA GLY A 329 -19.02 -14.44 -21.64
C GLY A 329 -18.53 -15.11 -22.93
N PHE A 330 -18.38 -16.43 -22.91
CA PHE A 330 -18.04 -17.24 -24.07
C PHE A 330 -19.16 -18.26 -24.32
N PHE A 331 -19.50 -18.45 -25.59
CA PHE A 331 -20.37 -19.55 -26.00
C PHE A 331 -19.51 -20.81 -26.18
N CYS A 332 -19.88 -21.90 -25.52
CA CYS A 332 -19.28 -23.22 -25.67
C CYS A 332 -20.37 -24.25 -25.97
N LEU A 333 -20.00 -25.34 -26.63
CA LEU A 333 -20.89 -26.48 -26.78
C LEU A 333 -21.15 -27.17 -25.42
N ASN A 334 -22.22 -27.95 -25.32
CA ASN A 334 -22.64 -28.57 -24.05
C ASN A 334 -21.55 -29.45 -23.39
N ASN A 335 -20.65 -30.02 -24.19
CA ASN A 335 -19.56 -30.87 -23.71
C ASN A 335 -18.21 -30.15 -23.71
N GLU A 336 -18.17 -28.84 -23.93
CA GLU A 336 -16.92 -28.08 -23.96
C GLU A 336 -16.75 -27.23 -22.70
N VAL A 337 -15.52 -27.19 -22.18
CA VAL A 337 -15.12 -26.30 -21.08
C VAL A 337 -14.09 -25.30 -21.60
N PRO A 338 -14.37 -23.97 -21.49
CA PRO A 338 -13.38 -22.96 -21.83
C PRO A 338 -12.26 -22.96 -20.79
N TYR A 339 -11.01 -22.91 -21.25
CA TYR A 339 -9.84 -22.68 -20.41
C TYR A 339 -8.91 -21.66 -21.06
N VAL A 340 -8.06 -21.04 -20.25
CA VAL A 340 -7.06 -20.08 -20.71
C VAL A 340 -5.71 -20.79 -20.79
N ASP A 341 -5.08 -20.76 -21.96
CA ASP A 341 -3.76 -21.36 -22.16
C ASP A 341 -2.62 -20.49 -21.58
N ARG A 342 -1.38 -20.98 -21.68
CA ARG A 342 -0.19 -20.25 -21.21
C ARG A 342 0.04 -18.91 -21.90
N PHE A 343 -0.53 -18.71 -23.09
CA PHE A 343 -0.42 -17.51 -23.90
C PHE A 343 -1.61 -16.56 -23.70
N GLY A 344 -2.53 -16.88 -22.78
CA GLY A 344 -3.71 -16.07 -22.48
C GLY A 344 -4.84 -16.17 -23.52
N LYS A 345 -4.73 -17.11 -24.47
CA LYS A 345 -5.75 -17.39 -25.48
C LYS A 345 -6.78 -18.35 -24.88
N ILE A 346 -8.03 -18.16 -25.28
CA ILE A 346 -9.14 -18.94 -24.78
C ILE A 346 -9.33 -20.11 -25.72
N GLN A 347 -9.27 -21.31 -25.15
CA GLN A 347 -9.39 -22.59 -25.84
C GLN A 347 -10.55 -23.35 -25.23
N PHE A 348 -11.13 -24.27 -26.00
CA PHE A 348 -12.19 -25.15 -25.55
C PHE A 348 -11.67 -26.58 -25.55
N THR A 349 -11.94 -27.32 -24.48
CA THR A 349 -11.66 -28.76 -24.40
C THR A 349 -12.98 -29.51 -24.28
N SER A 350 -13.12 -30.61 -25.02
CA SER A 350 -14.25 -31.55 -24.91
C SER A 350 -14.09 -32.54 -23.77
#